data_AF-A0A917FH03-F1
#
_entry.id   AF-A0A917FH03-F1
#
_cell.length_a   1.000
_cell.length_b   1.000
_cell.length_c   1.000
_cell.angle_alpha   90.00
_cell.angle_beta   90.00
_cell.angle_gamma   90.00
#
_symmetry.space_group_name_H-M   'P 1'
#
loop_
_entity.id
_entity.type
_entity.pdbx_description
1 polymer ?
#
loop_
_entity_poly.entity_id
_entity_poly.type
_entity_poly.pdbx_seq_one_letter_code
_entity_poly.pdbx_strand_id
1 'polypeptide(L)'
;MEVDHDDELTPECLEKIVKAFQQNPECGFVYGDCAEVYVGSNNAHWYGWDCGFGYSVFYRVWLHEMNRWQNAQKHTTINGKTIRHLVGLPNHPRAWTRDCYHLIGGHRDELLVADDYDMLVRTFLCTKFAYVPDLLYIQYRNANGDNTTFLRNKQIQVLVRELNRGYFQRISMRLKELGLPEQLPYNRIWETPANDPARKSANVIQEDTSRSSILFPISYSCPEKENTQLLLTLQKGVENNYRDIEIVVVGRVPQEVETYASKAPMGAIRWWPMQRDDSLETCIQYAKFIASCKEKVVVLP
;
A
#
# COMPACT_ATOMS: atom_id res chain seq x y z
N MET A 1 -0.87 -15.56 -11.03
CA MET A 1 -1.20 -14.17 -10.66
C MET A 1 -2.70 -14.04 -10.84
N GLU A 2 -3.32 -13.36 -9.91
CA GLU A 2 -4.74 -13.03 -9.93
C GLU A 2 -4.87 -11.57 -10.33
N VAL A 3 -5.70 -11.35 -11.36
CA VAL A 3 -6.09 -10.07 -11.95
C VAL A 3 -7.52 -10.23 -12.48
N ASP A 4 -8.30 -9.17 -12.37
CA ASP A 4 -9.65 -9.08 -12.90
C ASP A 4 -9.67 -8.38 -14.28
N HIS A 5 -10.85 -8.32 -14.89
CA HIS A 5 -11.04 -7.73 -16.22
C HIS A 5 -11.01 -6.19 -16.22
N ASP A 6 -11.26 -5.57 -15.06
CA ASP A 6 -11.19 -4.13 -14.80
C ASP A 6 -9.82 -3.71 -14.27
N ASP A 7 -8.82 -4.56 -14.49
CA ASP A 7 -7.46 -4.37 -13.98
C ASP A 7 -6.46 -3.93 -15.03
N GLU A 8 -5.64 -2.93 -14.66
CA GLU A 8 -4.46 -2.53 -15.43
C GLU A 8 -3.19 -2.70 -14.60
N LEU A 9 -2.24 -3.48 -15.13
CA LEU A 9 -0.93 -3.63 -14.53
C LEU A 9 -0.03 -2.47 -14.92
N THR A 10 0.71 -1.92 -13.95
CA THR A 10 1.77 -0.97 -14.26
C THR A 10 2.90 -1.65 -15.05
N PRO A 11 3.67 -0.90 -15.88
CA PRO A 11 4.69 -1.50 -16.75
C PRO A 11 5.72 -2.39 -16.06
N GLU A 12 6.10 -2.06 -14.82
CA GLU A 12 7.12 -2.79 -14.06
C GLU A 12 6.54 -3.84 -13.10
N CYS A 13 5.21 -4.05 -13.11
CA CYS A 13 4.52 -4.92 -12.16
C CYS A 13 5.08 -6.35 -12.13
N LEU A 14 5.14 -6.99 -13.30
CA LEU A 14 5.58 -8.38 -13.41
C LEU A 14 7.05 -8.54 -13.03
N GLU A 15 7.91 -7.63 -13.46
CA GLU A 15 9.34 -7.65 -13.14
C GLU A 15 9.56 -7.54 -11.63
N LYS A 16 8.87 -6.60 -10.97
CA LYS A 16 8.98 -6.41 -9.51
C LYS A 16 8.47 -7.64 -8.73
N ILE A 17 7.38 -8.26 -9.18
CA ILE A 17 6.84 -9.47 -8.54
C ILE A 17 7.80 -10.65 -8.70
N VAL A 18 8.35 -10.85 -9.90
CA VAL A 18 9.35 -11.91 -10.14
C VAL A 18 10.59 -11.69 -9.28
N LYS A 19 11.11 -10.46 -9.23
CA LYS A 19 12.24 -10.10 -8.38
C LYS A 19 11.96 -10.37 -6.91
N ALA A 20 10.76 -10.05 -6.42
CA ALA A 20 10.35 -10.32 -5.04
C ALA A 20 10.36 -11.82 -4.71
N PHE A 21 9.88 -12.68 -5.60
CA PHE A 21 9.96 -14.14 -5.42
C PHE A 21 11.40 -14.65 -5.44
N GLN A 22 12.22 -14.15 -6.36
CA GLN A 22 13.63 -14.57 -6.49
C GLN A 22 14.45 -14.21 -5.25
N GLN A 23 14.19 -13.05 -4.66
CA GLN A 23 14.94 -12.55 -3.51
C GLN A 23 14.42 -13.06 -2.17
N ASN A 24 13.17 -13.53 -2.12
CA ASN A 24 12.52 -14.04 -0.90
C ASN A 24 11.91 -15.43 -1.16
N PRO A 25 12.74 -16.48 -1.39
CA PRO A 25 12.27 -17.82 -1.74
C PRO A 25 11.42 -18.49 -0.64
N GLU A 26 11.43 -17.98 0.59
CA GLU A 26 10.56 -18.41 1.68
C GLU A 26 9.13 -17.85 1.59
N CYS A 27 8.88 -16.90 0.69
CA CYS A 27 7.57 -16.28 0.47
C CYS A 27 6.86 -16.93 -0.71
N GLY A 28 5.79 -17.68 -0.42
CA GLY A 28 4.87 -18.23 -1.40
C GLY A 28 3.85 -17.24 -1.98
N PHE A 29 3.82 -15.99 -1.50
CA PHE A 29 2.87 -14.96 -1.90
C PHE A 29 3.54 -13.58 -2.01
N VAL A 30 3.20 -12.83 -3.06
CA VAL A 30 3.65 -11.46 -3.33
C VAL A 30 2.45 -10.58 -3.67
N TYR A 31 2.43 -9.36 -3.12
CA TYR A 31 1.48 -8.30 -3.47
C TYR A 31 2.18 -6.92 -3.49
N GLY A 32 1.49 -5.88 -3.97
CA GLY A 32 1.98 -4.50 -3.94
C GLY A 32 0.88 -3.48 -3.66
N ASP A 33 1.19 -2.20 -3.89
CA ASP A 33 0.22 -1.12 -3.74
C ASP A 33 -0.72 -1.07 -4.96
N CYS A 34 -1.94 -0.57 -4.73
CA CYS A 34 -2.96 -0.42 -5.76
C CYS A 34 -3.47 1.02 -5.83
N ALA A 35 -4.02 1.43 -6.96
CA ALA A 35 -4.83 2.63 -7.07
C ALA A 35 -6.21 2.27 -7.60
N GLU A 36 -7.25 2.98 -7.18
CA GLU A 36 -8.57 2.82 -7.76
C GLU A 36 -9.00 4.13 -8.40
N VAL A 37 -9.49 4.06 -9.63
CA VAL A 37 -9.88 5.21 -10.44
C VAL A 37 -11.28 5.04 -10.98
N TYR A 38 -11.97 6.15 -11.27
CA TYR A 38 -13.28 6.09 -11.92
C TYR A 38 -13.16 6.05 -13.44
N VAL A 39 -13.75 5.04 -14.07
CA VAL A 39 -13.84 4.88 -15.53
C VAL A 39 -14.31 6.19 -16.19
N GLY A 40 -13.65 6.56 -17.28
CA GLY A 40 -13.95 7.75 -18.08
C GLY A 40 -13.35 9.05 -17.53
N SER A 41 -13.46 9.30 -16.21
CA SER A 41 -12.93 10.54 -15.60
C SER A 41 -11.47 10.42 -15.12
N ASN A 42 -11.01 9.19 -14.89
CA ASN A 42 -9.76 8.88 -14.20
C ASN A 42 -9.65 9.55 -12.82
N ASN A 43 -10.76 9.93 -12.19
CA ASN A 43 -10.73 10.52 -10.86
C ASN A 43 -10.21 9.50 -9.84
N ALA A 44 -9.25 9.93 -9.01
CA ALA A 44 -8.71 9.12 -7.94
C ALA A 44 -9.79 8.82 -6.88
N HIS A 45 -9.86 7.58 -6.42
CA HIS A 45 -10.66 7.21 -5.26
C HIS A 45 -9.88 7.42 -3.95
N TRP A 46 -10.59 7.56 -2.83
CA TRP A 46 -10.00 7.61 -1.49
C TRP A 46 -11.00 7.13 -0.44
N TYR A 47 -10.60 6.13 0.35
CA TYR A 47 -11.42 5.53 1.40
C TYR A 47 -11.39 6.30 2.74
N GLY A 48 -10.68 7.43 2.80
CA GLY A 48 -10.50 8.19 4.04
C GLY A 48 -9.32 7.70 4.89
N TRP A 49 -9.09 8.40 6.00
CA TRP A 49 -7.95 8.17 6.90
C TRP A 49 -7.99 6.85 7.65
N ASP A 50 -9.18 6.28 7.86
CA ASP A 50 -9.35 5.10 8.71
C ASP A 50 -9.42 3.80 7.88
N CYS A 51 -9.04 3.87 6.60
CA CYS A 51 -8.96 2.74 5.67
C CYS A 51 -8.10 1.60 6.26
N GLY A 52 -8.51 0.36 6.02
CA GLY A 52 -7.85 -0.82 6.58
C GLY A 52 -7.77 -0.81 8.11
N PHE A 53 -8.77 -0.24 8.77
CA PHE A 53 -8.80 -0.05 10.23
C PHE A 53 -7.70 0.87 10.79
N GLY A 54 -7.23 1.82 9.96
CA GLY A 54 -6.10 2.70 10.27
C GLY A 54 -4.74 2.13 9.90
N TYR A 55 -4.68 0.96 9.25
CA TYR A 55 -3.44 0.30 8.81
C TYR A 55 -3.15 0.46 7.32
N SER A 56 -3.97 1.21 6.59
CA SER A 56 -3.67 1.61 5.21
C SER A 56 -3.24 3.07 5.18
N VAL A 57 -2.23 3.37 4.37
CA VAL A 57 -1.83 4.76 4.06
C VAL A 57 -2.04 5.01 2.57
N PHE A 58 -2.08 6.28 2.19
CA PHE A 58 -2.16 6.68 0.79
C PHE A 58 -0.98 7.57 0.43
N TYR A 59 -0.60 7.54 -0.84
CA TYR A 59 0.28 8.53 -1.43
C TYR A 59 -0.21 8.84 -2.83
N ARG A 60 0.19 10.00 -3.33
CA ARG A 60 -0.01 10.40 -4.70
C ARG A 60 1.19 10.03 -5.53
N VAL A 61 0.92 9.52 -6.72
CA VAL A 61 1.88 9.27 -7.77
C VAL A 61 1.31 9.80 -9.08
N TRP A 62 2.16 10.40 -9.91
CA TRP A 62 1.74 10.85 -11.24
C TRP A 62 1.68 9.67 -12.22
N LEU A 63 0.55 9.52 -12.91
CA LEU A 63 0.37 8.56 -13.99
C LEU A 63 0.29 9.29 -15.32
N HIS A 64 1.29 9.07 -16.17
CA HIS A 64 1.44 9.74 -17.47
C HIS A 64 0.32 9.40 -18.45
N GLU A 65 -0.07 8.13 -18.51
CA GLU A 65 -1.20 7.62 -19.32
C GLU A 65 -2.52 8.36 -19.01
N MET A 66 -2.70 8.80 -17.77
CA MET A 66 -3.90 9.51 -17.31
C MET A 66 -3.73 11.03 -17.23
N ASN A 67 -2.50 11.53 -17.46
CA ASN A 67 -2.11 12.93 -17.29
C ASN A 67 -2.57 13.56 -15.97
N ARG A 68 -2.45 12.80 -14.87
CA ARG A 68 -2.84 13.25 -13.52
C ARG A 68 -2.22 12.37 -12.45
N TRP A 69 -2.27 12.83 -11.21
CA TRP A 69 -1.97 11.97 -10.06
C TRP A 69 -3.14 11.04 -9.69
N GLN A 70 -2.79 9.88 -9.15
CA GLN A 70 -3.71 8.94 -8.51
C GLN A 70 -3.33 8.70 -7.05
N ASN A 71 -4.31 8.33 -6.24
CA ASN A 71 -4.09 7.92 -4.85
C ASN A 71 -3.75 6.42 -4.83
N ALA A 72 -2.49 6.09 -4.63
CA ALA A 72 -2.03 4.74 -4.37
C ALA A 72 -2.25 4.40 -2.90
N GLN A 73 -2.95 3.29 -2.66
CA GLN A 73 -3.20 2.69 -1.36
C GLN A 73 -2.10 1.68 -1.03
N LYS A 74 -1.53 1.84 0.16
CA LYS A 74 -0.53 0.93 0.74
C LYS A 74 -1.08 0.23 1.98
N HIS A 75 -1.04 -1.10 1.96
CA HIS A 75 -1.33 -1.92 3.14
C HIS A 75 -0.07 -2.08 3.98
N THR A 76 -0.05 -1.48 5.18
CA THR A 76 1.20 -1.39 5.95
C THR A 76 1.55 -2.66 6.72
N THR A 77 0.57 -3.33 7.33
CA THR A 77 0.82 -4.39 8.31
C THR A 77 -0.25 -5.48 8.28
N ILE A 78 0.18 -6.75 8.22
CA ILE A 78 -0.68 -7.90 8.52
C ILE A 78 -0.52 -8.24 10.00
N ASN A 79 -1.60 -8.08 10.78
CA ASN A 79 -1.66 -8.36 12.22
C ASN A 79 -3.05 -8.91 12.61
N GLY A 80 -3.28 -9.13 13.90
CA GLY A 80 -4.53 -9.68 14.42
C GLY A 80 -5.79 -8.88 14.12
N LYS A 81 -5.67 -7.61 13.69
CA LYS A 81 -6.79 -6.77 13.25
C LYS A 81 -7.00 -6.86 11.74
N THR A 82 -5.95 -6.67 10.94
CA THR A 82 -6.06 -6.59 9.48
C THR A 82 -6.35 -7.93 8.82
N ILE A 83 -5.79 -9.03 9.32
CA ILE A 83 -6.02 -10.38 8.76
C ILE A 83 -7.46 -10.89 8.92
N ARG A 84 -8.26 -10.23 9.77
CA ARG A 84 -9.59 -10.70 10.16
C ARG A 84 -10.72 -10.19 9.26
N HIS A 85 -10.42 -9.35 8.27
CA HIS A 85 -11.43 -8.81 7.38
C HIS A 85 -10.84 -8.33 6.05
N LEU A 86 -11.58 -8.48 4.95
CA LEU A 86 -11.14 -8.11 3.59
C LEU A 86 -10.58 -6.68 3.48
N VAL A 87 -11.22 -5.68 4.08
CA VAL A 87 -10.74 -4.28 4.06
C VAL A 87 -9.34 -4.07 4.63
N GLY A 88 -8.83 -4.98 5.46
CA GLY A 88 -7.47 -4.93 6.01
C GLY A 88 -6.42 -5.65 5.14
N LEU A 89 -6.84 -6.32 4.07
CA LEU A 89 -6.02 -7.20 3.26
C LEU A 89 -5.69 -6.58 1.90
N PRO A 90 -4.56 -6.99 1.28
CA PRO A 90 -4.15 -6.43 0.00
C PRO A 90 -5.16 -6.72 -1.11
N ASN A 91 -5.32 -5.74 -1.99
CA ASN A 91 -6.02 -5.90 -3.26
C ASN A 91 -5.08 -6.49 -4.33
N HIS A 92 -5.52 -6.58 -5.58
CA HIS A 92 -4.69 -6.94 -6.73
C HIS A 92 -3.46 -5.98 -6.89
N PRO A 93 -2.38 -6.43 -7.57
CA PRO A 93 -2.17 -7.76 -8.09
C PRO A 93 -1.75 -8.70 -6.96
N ARG A 94 -2.31 -9.91 -6.97
CA ARG A 94 -2.01 -10.95 -5.98
C ARG A 94 -1.32 -12.10 -6.70
N ALA A 95 -0.13 -12.48 -6.26
CA ALA A 95 0.67 -13.50 -6.92
C ALA A 95 1.13 -14.57 -5.96
N TRP A 96 1.03 -15.83 -6.38
CA TRP A 96 1.51 -16.98 -5.63
C TRP A 96 2.55 -17.74 -6.45
N THR A 97 3.49 -18.39 -5.75
CA THR A 97 4.21 -19.49 -6.39
C THR A 97 3.23 -20.60 -6.74
N ARG A 98 3.54 -21.37 -7.78
CA ARG A 98 2.68 -22.50 -8.20
C ARG A 98 2.42 -23.47 -7.04
N ASP A 99 3.47 -23.83 -6.30
CA ASP A 99 3.38 -24.77 -5.20
C ASP A 99 2.53 -24.23 -4.06
N CYS A 100 2.70 -22.96 -3.70
CA CYS A 100 1.87 -22.33 -2.66
C CYS A 100 0.40 -22.28 -3.08
N TYR A 101 0.10 -21.91 -4.33
CA TYR A 101 -1.28 -21.83 -4.82
C TYR A 101 -1.99 -23.19 -4.77
N HIS A 102 -1.30 -24.26 -5.20
CA HIS A 102 -1.85 -25.61 -5.11
C HIS A 102 -1.96 -26.11 -3.67
N LEU A 103 -0.96 -25.81 -2.82
CA LEU A 103 -0.96 -26.22 -1.42
C LEU A 103 -2.12 -25.60 -0.63
N ILE A 104 -2.45 -24.34 -0.88
CA ILE A 104 -3.62 -23.70 -0.24
C ILE A 104 -4.94 -24.17 -0.87
N GLY A 105 -4.91 -24.75 -2.06
CA GLY A 105 -6.09 -25.27 -2.77
C GLY A 105 -6.76 -24.29 -3.74
N GLY A 106 -6.09 -23.22 -4.17
CA GLY A 106 -6.62 -22.25 -5.14
C GLY A 106 -7.87 -21.49 -4.69
N HIS A 107 -8.65 -20.96 -5.64
CA HIS A 107 -9.97 -20.37 -5.36
C HIS A 107 -10.97 -21.49 -5.02
N ARG A 108 -11.94 -21.14 -4.17
CA ARG A 108 -13.03 -22.05 -3.78
C ARG A 108 -14.28 -21.70 -4.59
N ASP A 109 -14.62 -22.51 -5.58
CA ASP A 109 -15.74 -22.26 -6.51
C ASP A 109 -17.11 -22.16 -5.80
N GLU A 110 -17.26 -22.76 -4.62
CA GLU A 110 -18.48 -22.66 -3.82
C GLU A 110 -18.68 -21.27 -3.19
N LEU A 111 -17.64 -20.43 -3.13
CA LEU A 111 -17.71 -19.05 -2.64
C LEU A 111 -17.93 -18.09 -3.79
N LEU A 112 -19.19 -17.73 -4.02
CA LEU A 112 -19.55 -16.76 -5.07
C LEU A 112 -19.10 -15.32 -4.77
N VAL A 113 -18.71 -15.02 -3.53
CA VAL A 113 -18.06 -13.76 -3.08
C VAL A 113 -17.20 -14.06 -1.87
N ALA A 114 -16.29 -13.14 -1.54
CA ALA A 114 -15.38 -13.22 -0.39
C ALA A 114 -14.44 -14.43 -0.44
N ASP A 115 -14.29 -15.05 -1.61
CA ASP A 115 -13.26 -16.04 -1.92
C ASP A 115 -11.87 -15.41 -1.80
N ASP A 116 -11.70 -14.13 -2.12
CA ASP A 116 -10.49 -13.34 -1.84
C ASP A 116 -10.07 -13.44 -0.37
N TYR A 117 -11.01 -13.19 0.54
CA TYR A 117 -10.74 -13.22 1.98
C TYR A 117 -10.37 -14.63 2.43
N ASP A 118 -11.11 -15.64 1.98
CA ASP A 118 -10.81 -17.05 2.26
C ASP A 118 -9.41 -17.45 1.78
N MET A 119 -9.05 -17.06 0.54
CA MET A 119 -7.77 -17.38 -0.09
C MET A 119 -6.61 -16.66 0.60
N LEU A 120 -6.73 -15.38 0.92
CA LEU A 120 -5.70 -14.62 1.64
C LEU A 120 -5.49 -15.14 3.07
N VAL A 121 -6.55 -15.54 3.77
CA VAL A 121 -6.42 -16.19 5.08
C VAL A 121 -5.70 -17.54 4.96
N ARG A 122 -6.10 -18.41 4.01
CA ARG A 122 -5.39 -19.69 3.78
C ARG A 122 -3.91 -19.47 3.42
N THR A 123 -3.62 -18.43 2.64
CA THR A 123 -2.26 -18.03 2.31
C THR A 123 -1.47 -17.63 3.57
N PHE A 124 -2.03 -16.78 4.43
CA PHE A 124 -1.40 -16.37 5.70
C PHE A 124 -1.11 -17.55 6.64
N LEU A 125 -2.00 -18.54 6.65
CA LEU A 125 -1.83 -19.77 7.43
C LEU A 125 -0.74 -20.69 6.87
N CYS A 126 -0.34 -20.52 5.62
CA CYS A 126 0.56 -21.44 4.91
C CYS A 126 1.96 -20.88 4.67
N THR A 127 2.09 -19.57 4.40
CA THR A 127 3.33 -18.94 3.95
C THR A 127 3.55 -17.57 4.59
N LYS A 128 4.75 -17.01 4.43
CA LYS A 128 5.01 -15.58 4.59
C LYS A 128 4.59 -14.81 3.34
N PHE A 129 4.30 -13.52 3.54
CA PHE A 129 3.97 -12.58 2.47
C PHE A 129 5.21 -11.75 2.14
N ALA A 130 5.48 -11.57 0.86
CA ALA A 130 6.38 -10.53 0.38
C ALA A 130 5.56 -9.34 -0.12
N TYR A 131 5.95 -8.13 0.30
CA TYR A 131 5.27 -6.89 -0.07
C TYR A 131 6.22 -6.01 -0.88
N VAL A 132 5.80 -5.61 -2.08
CA VAL A 132 6.50 -4.65 -2.93
C VAL A 132 5.95 -3.25 -2.67
N PRO A 133 6.75 -2.30 -2.13
CA PRO A 133 6.28 -0.96 -1.76
C PRO A 133 6.16 0.00 -2.95
N ASP A 134 5.40 -0.42 -3.95
CA ASP A 134 5.18 0.35 -5.18
C ASP A 134 3.79 0.12 -5.75
N LEU A 135 3.32 1.11 -6.51
CA LEU A 135 2.07 0.99 -7.26
C LEU A 135 2.27 -0.03 -8.36
N LEU A 136 1.60 -1.18 -8.23
CA LEU A 136 1.70 -2.27 -9.20
C LEU A 136 0.50 -2.34 -10.13
N TYR A 137 -0.61 -1.71 -9.77
CA TYR A 137 -1.92 -1.98 -10.35
C TYR A 137 -2.90 -0.82 -10.20
N ILE A 138 -3.78 -0.68 -11.17
CA ILE A 138 -4.87 0.29 -11.20
C ILE A 138 -6.21 -0.42 -11.46
N GLN A 139 -7.18 -0.23 -10.56
CA GLN A 139 -8.56 -0.71 -10.69
C GLN A 139 -9.46 0.33 -11.33
N TYR A 140 -10.31 -0.10 -12.27
CA TYR A 140 -11.31 0.75 -12.90
C TYR A 140 -12.70 0.58 -12.29
N ARG A 141 -13.09 1.54 -11.44
CA ARG A 141 -14.41 1.61 -10.83
C ARG A 141 -15.44 2.26 -11.75
N ASN A 142 -16.66 1.74 -11.73
CA ASN A 142 -17.76 2.38 -12.43
C ASN A 142 -18.21 3.63 -11.69
N ALA A 143 -18.36 4.75 -12.41
CA ALA A 143 -18.79 6.02 -11.84
C ALA A 143 -20.21 5.95 -11.22
N ASN A 144 -21.05 5.05 -11.73
CA ASN A 144 -22.44 4.88 -11.29
C ASN A 144 -22.59 3.94 -10.09
N GLY A 145 -21.49 3.37 -9.58
CA GLY A 145 -21.52 2.49 -8.40
C GLY A 145 -22.17 1.13 -8.64
N ASP A 146 -22.23 0.68 -9.89
CA ASP A 146 -22.80 -0.60 -10.31
C ASP A 146 -21.76 -1.73 -10.44
N ASN A 147 -20.53 -1.55 -9.92
CA ASN A 147 -19.60 -2.66 -9.74
C ASN A 147 -20.27 -3.76 -8.90
N THR A 148 -20.03 -5.02 -9.26
CA THR A 148 -20.65 -6.20 -8.61
C THR A 148 -20.44 -6.22 -7.10
N THR A 149 -19.31 -5.72 -6.62
CA THR A 149 -18.97 -5.59 -5.20
C THR A 149 -20.01 -4.78 -4.41
N PHE A 150 -20.53 -3.69 -4.98
CA PHE A 150 -21.52 -2.84 -4.29
C PHE A 150 -22.89 -3.51 -4.24
N LEU A 151 -23.28 -4.20 -5.32
CA LEU A 151 -24.53 -4.95 -5.39
C LEU A 151 -24.58 -6.12 -4.40
N ARG A 152 -23.43 -6.73 -4.13
CA ARG A 152 -23.31 -7.92 -3.26
C ARG A 152 -22.73 -7.62 -1.88
N ASN A 153 -22.54 -6.35 -1.52
CA ASN A 153 -21.84 -5.97 -0.28
C ASN A 153 -22.44 -6.63 0.97
N LYS A 154 -23.78 -6.68 1.10
CA LYS A 154 -24.43 -7.35 2.23
C LYS A 154 -24.05 -8.84 2.32
N GLN A 155 -23.98 -9.55 1.19
CA GLN A 155 -23.56 -10.95 1.15
C GLN A 155 -22.08 -11.09 1.51
N ILE A 156 -21.23 -10.19 0.99
CA ILE A 156 -19.80 -10.12 1.31
C ILE A 156 -19.61 -9.99 2.83
N GLN A 157 -20.27 -9.03 3.47
CA GLN A 157 -20.12 -8.80 4.92
C GLN A 157 -20.57 -10.01 5.75
N VAL A 158 -21.64 -10.69 5.35
CA VAL A 158 -22.09 -11.92 6.03
C VAL A 158 -21.05 -13.03 5.88
N LEU A 159 -20.57 -13.28 4.66
CA LEU A 159 -19.63 -14.37 4.39
C LEU A 159 -18.24 -14.13 4.99
N VAL A 160 -17.72 -12.90 4.92
CA VAL A 160 -16.45 -12.53 5.59
C VAL A 160 -16.53 -12.82 7.09
N ARG A 161 -17.66 -12.49 7.74
CA ARG A 161 -17.86 -12.79 9.17
C ARG A 161 -17.88 -14.28 9.45
N GLU A 162 -18.58 -15.08 8.65
CA GLU A 162 -18.63 -16.54 8.84
C GLU A 162 -17.27 -17.20 8.60
N LEU A 163 -16.56 -16.80 7.55
CA LEU A 163 -15.19 -17.25 7.26
C LEU A 163 -14.24 -16.86 8.39
N ASN A 164 -14.32 -15.62 8.89
CA ASN A 164 -13.51 -15.18 10.02
C ASN A 164 -13.74 -16.05 11.26
N ARG A 165 -15.01 -16.34 11.58
CA ARG A 165 -15.37 -17.22 12.70
C ARG A 165 -14.78 -18.62 12.51
N GLY A 166 -14.88 -19.18 11.31
CA GLY A 166 -14.34 -20.51 10.99
C GLY A 166 -12.81 -20.57 11.09
N TYR A 167 -12.11 -19.53 10.66
CA TYR A 167 -10.65 -19.46 10.73
C TYR A 167 -10.09 -18.93 12.06
N PHE A 168 -10.94 -18.44 12.96
CA PHE A 168 -10.54 -17.67 14.14
C PHE A 168 -9.39 -18.32 14.91
N GLN A 169 -9.54 -19.59 15.29
CA GLN A 169 -8.54 -20.32 16.08
C GLN A 169 -7.22 -20.52 15.31
N ARG A 170 -7.30 -20.83 14.01
CA ARG A 170 -6.12 -21.03 13.15
C ARG A 170 -5.35 -19.72 12.97
N ILE A 171 -6.06 -18.62 12.76
CA ILE A 171 -5.47 -17.27 12.69
C ILE A 171 -4.78 -16.96 14.02
N SER A 172 -5.43 -17.18 15.16
CA SER A 172 -4.86 -16.91 16.48
C SER A 172 -3.59 -17.73 16.74
N MET A 173 -3.58 -19.02 16.39
CA MET A 173 -2.38 -19.86 16.49
C MET A 173 -1.26 -19.34 15.60
N ARG A 174 -1.56 -19.01 14.34
CA ARG A 174 -0.57 -18.49 13.39
C ARG A 174 0.02 -17.16 13.82
N LEU A 175 -0.79 -16.24 14.34
CA LEU A 175 -0.31 -14.97 14.89
C LEU A 175 0.68 -15.21 16.04
N LYS A 176 0.38 -16.14 16.94
CA LYS A 176 1.27 -16.53 18.04
C LYS A 176 2.58 -17.13 17.54
N GLU A 177 2.53 -18.03 16.55
CA GLU A 177 3.73 -18.60 15.90
C GLU A 177 4.64 -17.53 15.32
N LEU A 178 4.04 -16.49 14.71
CA LEU A 178 4.76 -15.37 14.10
C LEU A 178 5.13 -14.26 15.10
N GLY A 179 4.79 -14.41 16.38
CA GLY A 179 5.05 -13.38 17.40
C GLY A 179 4.28 -12.07 17.17
N LEU A 180 3.15 -12.13 16.47
CA LEU A 180 2.29 -11.00 16.15
C LEU A 180 1.21 -10.78 17.22
N PRO A 181 0.83 -9.52 17.51
CA PRO A 181 -0.24 -9.23 18.43
C PRO A 181 -1.60 -9.66 17.87
N GLU A 182 -2.43 -10.24 18.74
CA GLU A 182 -3.78 -10.69 18.39
C GLU A 182 -4.83 -9.59 18.56
N GLN A 183 -4.78 -8.86 19.68
CA GLN A 183 -5.68 -7.76 19.99
C GLN A 183 -4.90 -6.46 20.03
N LEU A 184 -5.41 -5.46 19.31
CA LEU A 184 -4.78 -4.15 19.20
C LEU A 184 -5.85 -3.08 19.40
N PRO A 185 -5.57 -2.03 20.20
CA PRO A 185 -6.44 -0.86 20.22
C PRO A 185 -6.49 -0.21 18.84
N TYR A 186 -7.54 0.57 18.60
CA TYR A 186 -7.58 1.40 17.40
C TYR A 186 -6.59 2.56 17.55
N ASN A 187 -5.66 2.63 16.60
CA ASN A 187 -4.84 3.80 16.34
C ASN A 187 -4.45 3.78 14.86
N ARG A 188 -4.26 4.94 14.24
CA ARG A 188 -3.70 5.01 12.89
C ARG A 188 -2.23 4.62 12.96
N ILE A 189 -1.78 3.90 11.96
CA ILE A 189 -0.47 3.26 12.02
C ILE A 189 0.70 4.27 12.06
N TRP A 190 0.51 5.46 11.46
CA TRP A 190 1.48 6.57 11.49
C TRP A 190 1.44 7.40 12.78
N GLU A 191 0.36 7.30 13.56
CA GLU A 191 0.24 7.86 14.92
C GLU A 191 0.70 6.86 15.98
N THR A 192 1.03 5.63 15.57
CA THR A 192 1.49 4.57 16.46
C THR A 192 3.01 4.60 16.62
N PRO A 193 3.55 4.60 17.86
CA PRO A 193 4.99 4.62 18.11
C PRO A 193 5.73 3.47 17.41
N ALA A 194 6.95 3.74 16.91
CA ALA A 194 7.70 2.78 16.10
C ALA A 194 8.03 1.45 16.83
N ASN A 195 8.08 1.46 18.17
CA ASN A 195 8.34 0.28 19.01
C ASN A 195 7.06 -0.44 19.47
N ASP A 196 5.88 0.07 19.12
CA ASP A 196 4.60 -0.52 19.51
C ASP A 196 4.37 -1.88 18.82
N PRO A 197 3.86 -2.90 19.51
CA PRO A 197 3.51 -4.19 18.91
C PRO A 197 2.62 -4.09 17.65
N ALA A 198 1.75 -3.09 17.55
CA ALA A 198 0.89 -2.86 16.37
C ALA A 198 1.69 -2.62 15.08
N ARG A 199 2.95 -2.16 15.18
CA ARG A 199 3.86 -1.95 14.05
C ARG A 199 4.52 -3.23 13.56
N LYS A 200 4.40 -4.35 14.29
CA LYS A 200 4.98 -5.62 13.88
C LYS A 200 4.19 -6.21 12.72
N SER A 201 4.91 -6.55 11.66
CA SER A 201 4.39 -7.28 10.50
C SER A 201 5.24 -8.54 10.28
N ALA A 202 4.60 -9.63 9.87
CA ALA A 202 5.32 -10.82 9.41
C ALA A 202 5.68 -10.74 7.91
N ASN A 203 5.33 -9.63 7.25
CA ASN A 203 5.65 -9.41 5.85
C ASN A 203 7.16 -9.21 5.67
N VAL A 204 7.70 -9.79 4.61
CA VAL A 204 9.01 -9.44 4.08
C VAL A 204 8.82 -8.26 3.13
N ILE A 205 9.43 -7.12 3.43
CA ILE A 205 9.28 -5.90 2.63
C ILE A 205 10.40 -5.86 1.59
N GLN A 206 10.03 -5.87 0.32
CA GLN A 206 10.92 -5.81 -0.84
C GLN A 206 11.28 -4.36 -1.17
N GLU A 207 11.94 -3.67 -0.24
CA GLU A 207 12.36 -2.28 -0.43
C GLU A 207 13.45 -2.16 -1.51
N ASP A 208 13.48 -1.02 -2.19
CA ASP A 208 14.54 -0.68 -3.13
C ASP A 208 15.84 -0.36 -2.38
N THR A 209 16.92 -1.02 -2.76
CA THR A 209 18.27 -0.84 -2.19
C THR A 209 19.22 -0.11 -3.11
N SER A 210 18.79 0.21 -4.34
CA SER A 210 19.60 0.92 -5.34
C SER A 210 19.48 2.44 -5.25
N ARG A 211 18.49 2.93 -4.51
CA ARG A 211 18.16 4.35 -4.34
C ARG A 211 17.97 4.71 -2.86
N SER A 212 17.99 6.00 -2.58
CA SER A 212 17.63 6.56 -1.26
C SER A 212 16.38 7.42 -1.34
N SER A 213 15.46 7.27 -0.40
CA SER A 213 14.29 8.14 -0.26
C SER A 213 14.65 9.39 0.53
N ILE A 214 14.57 10.57 -0.09
CA ILE A 214 14.73 11.86 0.57
C ILE A 214 13.34 12.36 0.99
N LEU A 215 13.12 12.45 2.29
CA LEU A 215 11.83 12.74 2.90
C LEU A 215 11.75 14.22 3.32
N PHE A 216 10.74 14.93 2.82
CA PHE A 216 10.42 16.31 3.14
C PHE A 216 9.08 16.39 3.90
N PRO A 217 9.10 16.24 5.23
CA PRO A 217 7.95 16.50 6.08
C PRO A 217 7.77 18.01 6.29
N ILE A 218 6.65 18.56 5.81
CA ILE A 218 6.36 20.00 5.87
C ILE A 218 5.02 20.18 6.58
N SER A 219 4.97 20.16 7.91
CA SER A 219 3.68 20.38 8.60
C SER A 219 3.17 21.80 8.37
N TYR A 220 1.86 22.01 8.51
CA TYR A 220 1.26 23.35 8.38
C TYR A 220 1.71 24.33 9.47
N SER A 221 2.23 23.81 10.59
CA SER A 221 2.85 24.60 11.65
C SER A 221 4.24 25.14 11.29
N CYS A 222 4.89 24.61 10.25
CA CYS A 222 6.18 25.11 9.79
C CYS A 222 6.02 26.49 9.14
N PRO A 223 6.96 27.44 9.37
CA PRO A 223 6.94 28.73 8.70
C PRO A 223 6.88 28.58 7.18
N GLU A 224 6.13 29.45 6.50
CA GLU A 224 6.18 29.54 5.04
C GLU A 224 7.53 30.13 4.63
N LYS A 225 8.45 29.23 4.29
CA LYS A 225 9.76 29.56 3.72
C LYS A 225 9.85 29.00 2.32
N GLU A 226 10.73 29.57 1.52
CA GLU A 226 11.13 28.98 0.26
C GLU A 226 11.73 27.59 0.55
N ASN A 227 11.16 26.53 -0.04
CA ASN A 227 11.59 25.15 0.17
C ASN A 227 12.87 24.87 -0.63
N THR A 228 13.93 25.66 -0.40
CA THR A 228 15.15 25.66 -1.22
C THR A 228 15.77 24.27 -1.33
N GLN A 229 15.84 23.51 -0.24
CA GLN A 229 16.39 22.15 -0.27
C GLN A 229 15.53 21.16 -1.06
N LEU A 230 14.20 21.29 -1.00
CA LEU A 230 13.29 20.49 -1.82
C LEU A 230 13.50 20.81 -3.30
N LEU A 231 13.56 22.09 -3.66
CA LEU A 231 13.77 22.52 -5.05
C LEU A 231 15.12 22.05 -5.59
N LEU A 232 16.20 22.16 -4.81
CA LEU A 232 17.52 21.65 -5.19
C LEU A 232 17.49 20.12 -5.39
N THR A 233 16.78 19.39 -4.52
CA THR A 233 16.68 17.93 -4.63
C THR A 233 15.85 17.51 -5.84
N LEU A 234 14.75 18.23 -6.14
CA LEU A 234 13.95 18.02 -7.35
C LEU A 234 14.78 18.28 -8.61
N GLN A 235 15.58 19.36 -8.64
CA GLN A 235 16.48 19.67 -9.76
C GLN A 235 17.54 18.58 -9.94
N LYS A 236 18.19 18.13 -8.86
CA LYS A 236 19.14 17.00 -8.89
C LYS A 236 18.48 15.72 -9.43
N GLY A 237 17.23 15.47 -9.04
CA GLY A 237 16.43 14.35 -9.55
C GLY A 237 16.23 14.42 -11.05
N VAL A 238 15.94 15.60 -11.59
CA VAL A 238 15.84 15.82 -13.04
C VAL A 238 17.17 15.55 -13.75
N GLU A 239 18.29 16.06 -13.22
CA GLU A 239 19.62 15.91 -13.82
C GLU A 239 20.06 14.45 -13.98
N ASN A 240 19.72 13.59 -13.00
CA ASN A 240 20.05 12.15 -13.04
C ASN A 240 18.86 11.26 -13.41
N ASN A 241 17.75 11.83 -13.89
CA ASN A 241 16.52 11.11 -14.19
C ASN A 241 16.04 10.19 -13.04
N TYR A 242 16.21 10.64 -11.80
CA TYR A 242 15.78 9.96 -10.56
C TYR A 242 16.33 8.53 -10.38
N ARG A 243 17.50 8.24 -10.97
CA ARG A 243 18.11 6.90 -10.93
C ARG A 243 18.60 6.48 -9.55
N ASP A 244 19.02 7.44 -8.72
CA ASP A 244 19.61 7.23 -7.39
C ASP A 244 18.74 7.75 -6.24
N ILE A 245 17.67 8.50 -6.54
CA ILE A 245 16.83 9.14 -5.52
C ILE A 245 15.33 8.93 -5.76
N GLU A 246 14.61 8.70 -4.66
CA GLU A 246 13.17 8.89 -4.54
C GLU A 246 12.92 10.15 -3.70
N ILE A 247 11.95 10.98 -4.07
CA ILE A 247 11.59 12.17 -3.30
C ILE A 247 10.19 11.99 -2.73
N VAL A 248 10.05 12.16 -1.41
CA VAL A 248 8.78 11.98 -0.71
C VAL A 248 8.42 13.28 0.02
N VAL A 249 7.25 13.84 -0.27
CA VAL A 249 6.79 15.10 0.36
C VAL A 249 5.48 14.89 1.11
N VAL A 250 5.45 15.20 2.41
CA VAL A 250 4.26 14.97 3.24
C VAL A 250 3.91 16.21 4.06
N GLY A 251 2.64 16.60 4.07
CA GLY A 251 2.16 17.75 4.84
C GLY A 251 1.53 18.83 3.97
N ARG A 252 1.97 20.09 4.13
CA ARG A 252 1.68 21.21 3.23
C ARG A 252 2.53 21.06 1.97
N VAL A 253 2.01 20.28 1.01
CA VAL A 253 2.71 19.96 -0.24
C VAL A 253 2.80 21.20 -1.15
N PRO A 254 4.02 21.65 -1.54
CA PRO A 254 4.21 22.75 -2.49
C PRO A 254 3.70 22.41 -3.89
N GLN A 255 3.21 23.41 -4.64
CA GLN A 255 2.62 23.22 -5.96
C GLN A 255 3.63 22.70 -6.99
N GLU A 256 4.91 23.03 -6.81
CA GLU A 256 6.00 22.59 -7.67
C GLU A 256 6.13 21.06 -7.69
N VAL A 257 5.80 20.38 -6.58
CA VAL A 257 5.91 18.91 -6.48
C VAL A 257 5.13 18.22 -7.60
N GLU A 258 3.90 18.66 -7.87
CA GLU A 258 3.08 18.10 -8.95
C GLU A 258 3.67 18.41 -10.33
N THR A 259 4.23 19.62 -10.52
CA THR A 259 4.88 20.02 -11.76
C THR A 259 6.10 19.17 -12.07
N TYR A 260 6.94 18.85 -11.07
CA TYR A 260 8.08 17.95 -11.25
C TYR A 260 7.64 16.50 -11.40
N ALA A 261 6.65 16.05 -10.62
CA ALA A 261 6.11 14.69 -10.71
C ALA A 261 5.53 14.39 -12.10
N SER A 262 4.87 15.36 -12.73
CA SER A 262 4.34 15.23 -14.10
C SER A 262 5.38 14.98 -15.19
N LYS A 263 6.67 15.14 -14.89
CA LYS A 263 7.79 14.93 -15.80
C LYS A 263 8.74 13.82 -15.35
N ALA A 264 8.59 13.34 -14.11
CA ALA A 264 9.44 12.32 -13.52
C ALA A 264 8.92 10.91 -13.88
N PRO A 265 9.78 9.87 -13.84
CA PRO A 265 9.32 8.50 -13.89
C PRO A 265 8.27 8.21 -12.81
N MET A 266 7.32 7.31 -13.10
CA MET A 266 6.26 6.93 -12.15
C MET A 266 6.89 6.48 -10.81
N GLY A 267 6.38 7.02 -9.71
CA GLY A 267 6.83 6.66 -8.36
C GLY A 267 8.14 7.30 -7.90
N ALA A 268 8.87 8.03 -8.77
CA ALA A 268 10.10 8.74 -8.39
C ALA A 268 9.83 9.90 -7.42
N ILE A 269 8.66 10.54 -7.54
CA ILE A 269 8.15 11.54 -6.61
C ILE A 269 6.83 11.04 -6.05
N ARG A 270 6.75 10.93 -4.72
CA ARG A 270 5.54 10.54 -3.99
C ARG A 270 5.15 11.67 -3.04
N TRP A 271 3.86 11.93 -2.87
CA TRP A 271 3.44 12.96 -1.93
C TRP A 271 2.10 12.68 -1.28
N TRP A 272 1.87 13.25 -0.10
CA TRP A 272 0.56 13.17 0.53
C TRP A 272 0.24 14.44 1.33
N PRO A 273 -0.89 15.11 1.07
CA PRO A 273 -1.33 16.23 1.89
C PRO A 273 -1.84 15.75 3.26
N MET A 274 -1.30 16.31 4.34
CA MET A 274 -1.78 16.03 5.72
C MET A 274 -2.76 17.11 6.21
N GLN A 275 -3.34 16.94 7.39
CA GLN A 275 -4.22 17.91 8.02
C GLN A 275 -3.43 19.08 8.63
N ARG A 276 -4.13 20.18 8.95
CA ARG A 276 -3.48 21.41 9.45
C ARG A 276 -2.92 21.26 10.86
N ASP A 277 -3.55 20.41 11.66
CA ASP A 277 -3.21 20.10 13.04
C ASP A 277 -2.22 18.92 13.16
N ASP A 278 -1.90 18.24 12.06
CA ASP A 278 -0.89 17.19 12.05
C ASP A 278 0.48 17.75 12.41
N SER A 279 1.13 17.11 13.39
CA SER A 279 2.44 17.50 13.85
C SER A 279 3.54 17.20 12.81
N LEU A 280 4.70 17.83 12.98
CA LEU A 280 5.89 17.51 12.18
C LEU A 280 6.28 16.03 12.34
N GLU A 281 6.18 15.48 13.56
CA GLU A 281 6.47 14.06 13.83
C GLU A 281 5.48 13.15 13.09
N THR A 282 4.19 13.50 13.06
CA THR A 282 3.17 12.78 12.29
C THR A 282 3.54 12.75 10.81
N CYS A 283 3.95 13.90 10.24
CA CYS A 283 4.40 14.00 8.85
C CYS A 283 5.66 13.15 8.59
N ILE A 284 6.62 13.13 9.52
CA ILE A 284 7.84 12.29 9.43
C ILE A 284 7.46 10.80 9.40
N GLN A 285 6.60 10.36 10.31
CA GLN A 285 6.18 8.95 10.38
C GLN A 285 5.41 8.53 9.13
N TYR A 286 4.52 9.39 8.63
CA TYR A 286 3.76 9.13 7.41
C TYR A 286 4.68 9.08 6.18
N ALA A 287 5.64 10.00 6.05
CA ALA A 287 6.64 9.98 4.97
C ALA A 287 7.45 8.68 4.94
N LYS A 288 7.86 8.18 6.12
CA LYS A 288 8.57 6.89 6.23
C LYS A 288 7.72 5.71 5.74
N PHE A 289 6.41 5.76 5.89
CA PHE A 289 5.53 4.69 5.42
C PHE A 289 5.37 4.68 3.91
N ILE A 290 5.24 5.82 3.26
CA ILE A 290 4.97 5.88 1.82
C ILE A 290 6.23 5.80 0.95
N ALA A 291 7.41 5.95 1.55
CA ALA A 291 8.70 5.70 0.92
C ALA A 291 8.85 4.23 0.49
N SER A 292 9.52 4.01 -0.65
CA SER A 292 9.80 2.65 -1.18
C SER A 292 11.22 2.15 -0.94
N CYS A 293 12.17 3.05 -0.68
CA CYS A 293 13.56 2.69 -0.54
C CYS A 293 13.91 2.32 0.90
N LYS A 294 14.88 1.43 1.07
CA LYS A 294 15.37 1.00 2.38
C LYS A 294 16.06 2.16 3.10
N GLU A 295 16.92 2.89 2.40
CA GLU A 295 17.58 4.09 2.93
C GLU A 295 16.61 5.27 2.88
N LYS A 296 16.41 5.92 4.04
CA LYS A 296 15.48 7.04 4.20
C LYS A 296 16.19 8.18 4.90
N VAL A 297 16.29 9.33 4.23
CA VAL A 297 16.95 10.55 4.74
C VAL A 297 15.89 11.60 4.98
N VAL A 298 15.72 12.03 6.23
CA VAL A 298 14.75 13.09 6.60
C VAL A 298 15.40 14.45 6.50
N VAL A 299 14.84 15.34 5.69
CA VAL A 299 15.26 16.74 5.57
C VAL A 299 14.23 17.61 6.31
N LEU A 300 14.65 18.19 7.44
CA LEU A 300 13.76 19.02 8.25
C LEU A 300 13.55 20.42 7.61
N PRO A 301 12.34 20.99 7.75
CA PRO A 301 11.98 22.33 7.24
C PRO A 301 12.60 23.48 8.04
#